data_AF-A0AAU3GK73-F1
#
_entry.id   AF-A0AAU3GK73-F1
#
_cell.length_a   1.000
_cell.length_b   1.000
_cell.length_c   1.000
_cell.angle_alpha   90.00
_cell.angle_beta   90.00
_cell.angle_gamma   90.00
#
_symmetry.space_group_name_H-M   'P 1'
#
loop_
_entity.id
_entity.type
_entity.pdbx_description
1 polymer ?
#
loop_
_entity_poly.entity_id
_entity_poly.type
_entity_poly.pdbx_seq_one_letter_code
_entity_poly.pdbx_strand_id
1 'polypeptide(L)'
;MVTTTEILADLVRQVGGDRVHVDSIVPSGGDPHSYEPTPADADAVSRADVTFTNHLLLEEHALIKTIDSNARKGTPNVSLAEASETYGANVIPLVEDIGLDVIWLGLRVKGEGEERGATRSSDVQLSATDLEGPGELKGYLTESLGRPNVYFDSADGFTAKDTTSLPPAAHTHLNWAFTKPGVYKLTLEAKLKNAGAKAEPVGEGTFTFAVGVDPHTVAESGDTVLDDGHSDLTVNIDSGRISVFTDSRTEGAEQEEIPPGDVVIDVPNRALDKVPSGKQFSFLGKQGAEIYQLPQAVLGKHVHGEIDPHLWQDAENAKAYVQLIRDTLTKEDPEGAETYGANSRSYEGELDDVDAYMESRIGRIPSERRQLVTTHDAFGYLKDAYGVSIAGFVVPNPAQEPSADDVRKLTRTISNLKIPAVFMEPNLVQRATVLNQVAEDQNVQVCTLYGDAFDDDVRHYTDMMRHNADELLSCLGGEKK
;
A
#
# COMPACT_ATOMS: atom_id res chain seq x y z
N MET A 1 -4.02 -2.87 26.94
CA MET A 1 -3.63 -3.35 25.60
C MET A 1 -3.71 -2.17 24.65
N VAL A 2 -2.97 -2.23 23.55
CA VAL A 2 -3.00 -1.17 22.53
C VAL A 2 -3.23 -1.80 21.16
N THR A 3 -4.08 -1.20 20.34
CA THR A 3 -4.20 -1.54 18.91
C THR A 3 -3.77 -0.38 18.03
N THR A 4 -3.46 -0.66 16.76
CA THR A 4 -3.16 0.41 15.80
C THR A 4 -4.41 1.14 15.36
N THR A 5 -5.48 0.41 15.02
CA THR A 5 -6.75 0.97 14.53
C THR A 5 -7.91 0.69 15.48
N GLU A 6 -8.98 1.48 15.32
CA GLU A 6 -10.19 1.33 16.13
C GLU A 6 -11.03 0.10 15.74
N ILE A 7 -10.94 -0.35 14.49
CA ILE A 7 -11.54 -1.61 14.03
C ILE A 7 -10.93 -2.77 14.83
N LEU A 8 -9.59 -2.83 14.90
CA LEU A 8 -8.92 -3.85 15.71
C LEU A 8 -9.24 -3.69 17.20
N ALA A 9 -9.36 -2.46 17.70
CA ALA A 9 -9.74 -2.21 19.08
C ALA A 9 -11.13 -2.78 19.38
N ASP A 10 -12.11 -2.58 18.47
CA ASP A 10 -13.45 -3.14 18.60
C ASP A 10 -13.42 -4.67 18.65
N LEU A 11 -12.77 -5.32 17.67
CA LEU A 11 -12.63 -6.80 17.66
C LEU A 11 -12.02 -7.31 18.98
N VAL A 12 -10.98 -6.66 19.50
CA VAL A 12 -10.36 -7.01 20.79
C VAL A 12 -11.33 -6.81 21.96
N ARG A 13 -12.17 -5.77 21.97
CA ARG A 13 -13.20 -5.58 23.00
C ARG A 13 -14.26 -6.67 22.95
N GLN A 14 -14.69 -7.07 21.76
CA GLN A 14 -15.71 -8.11 21.59
C GLN A 14 -15.21 -9.45 22.15
N VAL A 15 -13.94 -9.80 21.92
CA VAL A 15 -13.35 -11.02 22.48
C VAL A 15 -13.04 -10.88 23.97
N GLY A 16 -12.39 -9.79 24.37
CA GLY A 16 -11.84 -9.62 25.71
C GLY A 16 -12.88 -9.24 26.78
N GLY A 17 -13.96 -8.55 26.40
CA GLY A 17 -14.98 -8.04 27.32
C GLY A 17 -14.41 -7.22 28.47
N ASP A 18 -15.02 -7.33 29.65
CA ASP A 18 -14.61 -6.59 30.86
C ASP A 18 -13.22 -6.97 31.41
N ARG A 19 -12.59 -8.02 30.87
CA ARG A 19 -11.24 -8.44 31.29
C ARG A 19 -10.13 -7.64 30.64
N VAL A 20 -10.42 -6.93 29.55
CA VAL A 20 -9.42 -6.17 28.81
C VAL A 20 -9.76 -4.68 28.81
N HIS A 21 -8.70 -3.87 28.86
CA HIS A 21 -8.79 -2.46 28.50
C HIS A 21 -7.93 -2.26 27.26
N VAL A 22 -8.52 -1.70 26.20
CA VAL A 22 -7.88 -1.54 24.90
C VAL A 22 -8.08 -0.13 24.36
N ASP A 23 -6.95 0.50 24.03
CA ASP A 23 -6.86 1.81 23.43
C ASP A 23 -6.34 1.68 21.99
N SER A 24 -6.90 2.46 21.06
CA SER A 24 -6.37 2.56 19.69
C SER A 24 -5.37 3.72 19.61
N ILE A 25 -4.23 3.52 18.95
CA ILE A 25 -3.26 4.58 18.66
C ILE A 25 -3.83 5.57 17.64
N VAL A 26 -4.35 5.05 16.53
CA VAL A 26 -5.07 5.89 15.56
C VAL A 26 -6.39 6.27 16.21
N PRO A 27 -6.68 7.57 16.40
CA PRO A 27 -7.90 8.02 17.04
C PRO A 27 -9.11 7.71 16.15
N SER A 28 -10.31 7.81 16.72
CA SER A 28 -11.54 7.56 15.98
C SER A 28 -11.68 8.49 14.77
N GLY A 29 -12.04 7.93 13.62
CA GLY A 29 -12.06 8.65 12.34
C GLY A 29 -10.67 9.03 11.81
N GLY A 30 -9.60 8.54 12.44
CA GLY A 30 -8.23 8.73 11.99
C GLY A 30 -7.87 7.78 10.84
N ASP A 31 -6.96 8.22 9.98
CA ASP A 31 -6.47 7.44 8.84
C ASP A 31 -5.16 6.71 9.21
N PRO A 32 -5.13 5.37 9.24
CA PRO A 32 -3.93 4.60 9.61
C PRO A 32 -2.77 4.77 8.62
N HIS A 33 -3.06 5.09 7.35
CA HIS A 33 -2.06 5.26 6.30
C HIS A 33 -1.23 6.54 6.46
N SER A 34 -1.73 7.51 7.23
CA SER A 34 -1.09 8.82 7.41
C SER A 34 -0.86 9.24 8.86
N TYR A 35 -1.25 8.42 9.84
CA TYR A 35 -1.16 8.81 11.24
C TYR A 35 0.29 8.88 11.74
N GLU A 36 0.69 10.04 12.25
CA GLU A 36 1.97 10.24 12.93
C GLU A 36 1.83 10.02 14.45
N PRO A 37 2.53 9.04 15.04
CA PRO A 37 2.45 8.76 16.47
C PRO A 37 2.95 9.91 17.35
N THR A 38 2.26 10.12 18.46
CA THR A 38 2.60 11.12 19.47
C THR A 38 3.44 10.53 20.61
N PRO A 39 4.10 11.35 21.45
CA PRO A 39 4.74 10.88 22.67
C PRO A 39 3.77 10.19 23.64
N ALA A 40 2.48 10.55 23.63
CA ALA A 40 1.47 9.89 24.44
C ALA A 40 1.17 8.47 23.94
N ASP A 41 1.22 8.25 22.62
CA ASP A 41 1.05 6.93 22.02
C ASP A 41 2.21 6.02 22.40
N ALA A 42 3.45 6.52 22.33
CA ALA A 42 4.63 5.79 22.79
C ALA A 42 4.54 5.39 24.28
N ASP A 43 4.05 6.32 25.12
CA ASP A 43 3.81 6.09 26.54
C ASP A 43 2.69 5.06 26.80
N ALA A 44 1.61 5.08 26.01
CA ALA A 44 0.57 4.06 26.05
C ALA A 44 1.09 2.67 25.68
N VAL A 45 1.86 2.56 24.58
CA VAL A 45 2.52 1.32 24.15
C VAL A 45 3.44 0.78 25.26
N SER A 46 4.20 1.65 25.94
CA SER A 46 5.13 1.22 27.00
C SER A 46 4.43 0.57 28.21
N ARG A 47 3.14 0.87 28.40
CA ARG A 47 2.30 0.27 29.45
C ARG A 47 1.50 -0.95 28.97
N ALA A 48 1.46 -1.21 27.68
CA ALA A 48 0.64 -2.28 27.13
C ALA A 48 1.19 -3.66 27.53
N ASP A 49 0.27 -4.59 27.84
CA ASP A 49 0.58 -6.00 28.07
C ASP A 49 0.58 -6.80 26.77
N VAL A 50 -0.19 -6.36 25.78
CA VAL A 50 -0.27 -6.89 24.40
C VAL A 50 -0.50 -5.71 23.45
N THR A 51 0.14 -5.76 22.28
CA THR A 51 -0.15 -4.87 21.15
C THR A 51 -0.68 -5.65 19.96
N PHE A 52 -1.73 -5.16 19.31
CA PHE A 52 -2.25 -5.72 18.05
C PHE A 52 -2.11 -4.69 16.93
N THR A 53 -1.56 -5.10 15.80
CA THR A 53 -1.42 -4.28 14.60
C THR A 53 -2.05 -5.00 13.43
N ASN A 54 -2.54 -4.29 12.43
CA ASN A 54 -2.94 -4.93 11.18
C ASN A 54 -1.70 -5.45 10.47
N HIS A 55 -0.69 -4.59 10.33
CA HIS A 55 0.52 -4.81 9.55
C HIS A 55 0.22 -4.94 8.04
N LEU A 56 1.13 -5.56 7.28
CA LEU A 56 1.10 -5.60 5.81
C LEU A 56 1.11 -4.20 5.17
N LEU A 57 1.82 -3.28 5.82
CA LEU A 57 1.98 -1.89 5.40
C LEU A 57 0.68 -1.06 5.33
N LEU A 58 -0.36 -1.47 6.07
CA LEU A 58 -1.51 -0.59 6.34
C LEU A 58 -1.09 0.67 7.10
N GLU A 59 -0.42 0.47 8.23
CA GLU A 59 -0.04 1.58 9.09
C GLU A 59 1.22 2.26 8.57
N GLU A 60 1.28 3.59 8.64
CA GLU A 60 2.51 4.29 8.29
C GLU A 60 3.68 3.78 9.12
N HIS A 61 4.83 3.60 8.47
CA HIS A 61 5.94 2.83 9.05
C HIS A 61 6.46 3.41 10.39
N ALA A 62 6.29 4.72 10.62
CA ALA A 62 6.59 5.37 11.90
C ALA A 62 5.75 4.83 13.07
N LEU A 63 4.51 4.42 12.82
CA LEU A 63 3.61 3.81 13.78
C LEU A 63 4.11 2.43 14.20
N ILE A 64 4.48 1.59 13.23
CA ILE A 64 5.08 0.27 13.50
C ILE A 64 6.36 0.41 14.31
N LYS A 65 7.24 1.35 13.96
CA LYS A 65 8.46 1.66 14.72
C LYS A 65 8.16 2.11 16.15
N THR A 66 7.12 2.92 16.34
CA THR A 66 6.72 3.40 17.66
C THR A 66 6.28 2.26 18.55
N ILE A 67 5.50 1.30 18.01
CA ILE A 67 5.11 0.11 18.76
C ILE A 67 6.34 -0.74 19.12
N ASP A 68 7.14 -1.12 18.13
CA ASP A 68 8.27 -2.03 18.34
C ASP A 68 9.36 -1.44 19.26
N SER A 69 9.56 -0.12 19.22
CA SER A 69 10.60 0.54 20.02
C SER A 69 10.18 0.81 21.47
N ASN A 70 8.87 0.89 21.76
CA ASN A 70 8.37 1.27 23.08
C ASN A 70 7.71 0.10 23.83
N ALA A 71 7.30 -0.97 23.14
CA ALA A 71 6.76 -2.15 23.78
C ALA A 71 7.80 -2.76 24.74
N ARG A 72 7.34 -3.19 25.92
CA ARG A 72 8.24 -3.82 26.90
C ARG A 72 8.76 -5.13 26.32
N LYS A 73 10.01 -5.47 26.64
CA LYS A 73 10.59 -6.75 26.18
C LYS A 73 9.73 -7.93 26.64
N GLY A 74 9.30 -8.74 25.68
CA GLY A 74 8.44 -9.90 25.93
C GLY A 74 6.94 -9.59 25.84
N THR A 75 6.52 -8.34 25.68
CA THR A 75 5.16 -7.98 25.29
C THR A 75 4.88 -8.55 23.89
N PRO A 76 3.84 -9.38 23.71
CA PRO A 76 3.45 -9.83 22.38
C PRO A 76 3.00 -8.65 21.52
N ASN A 77 3.53 -8.61 20.31
CA ASN A 77 3.09 -7.70 19.27
C ASN A 77 2.56 -8.50 18.09
N VAL A 78 1.24 -8.59 17.97
CA VAL A 78 0.55 -9.52 17.05
C VAL A 78 0.11 -8.79 15.79
N SER A 79 0.64 -9.24 14.66
CA SER A 79 0.28 -8.84 13.30
C SER A 79 -0.98 -9.60 12.87
N LEU A 80 -2.16 -8.97 12.97
CA LEU A 80 -3.44 -9.66 12.74
C LEU A 80 -3.62 -10.07 11.28
N ALA A 81 -3.31 -9.19 10.32
CA ALA A 81 -3.51 -9.51 8.91
C ALA A 81 -2.65 -10.71 8.48
N GLU A 82 -1.35 -10.62 8.72
CA GLU A 82 -0.38 -11.64 8.37
C GLU A 82 -0.63 -12.97 9.10
N ALA A 83 -0.83 -12.95 10.42
CA ALA A 83 -0.95 -14.18 11.19
C ALA A 83 -2.32 -14.85 11.03
N SER A 84 -3.34 -14.13 10.54
CA SER A 84 -4.69 -14.68 10.34
C SER A 84 -4.77 -15.76 9.26
N GLU A 85 -3.80 -15.84 8.35
CA GLU A 85 -3.69 -16.94 7.37
C GLU A 85 -3.68 -18.31 8.06
N THR A 86 -3.01 -18.40 9.23
CA THR A 86 -2.97 -19.65 10.02
C THR A 86 -4.31 -20.04 10.64
N TYR A 87 -5.26 -19.11 10.62
CA TYR A 87 -6.65 -19.27 11.04
C TYR A 87 -7.62 -19.36 9.84
N GLY A 88 -7.09 -19.47 8.62
CA GLY A 88 -7.87 -19.67 7.40
C GLY A 88 -8.32 -18.38 6.71
N ALA A 89 -7.76 -17.22 7.06
CA ALA A 89 -8.01 -16.00 6.32
C ALA A 89 -7.61 -16.17 4.84
N ASN A 90 -8.48 -15.71 3.95
CA ASN A 90 -8.18 -15.55 2.54
C ASN A 90 -7.30 -14.32 2.35
N VAL A 91 -6.33 -14.39 1.44
CA VAL A 91 -5.36 -13.32 1.19
C VAL A 91 -5.28 -13.00 -0.29
N ILE A 92 -5.39 -11.72 -0.63
CA ILE A 92 -5.36 -11.21 -2.00
C ILE A 92 -4.00 -10.58 -2.25
N PRO A 93 -3.22 -11.07 -3.24
CA PRO A 93 -1.99 -10.40 -3.63
C PRO A 93 -2.31 -9.06 -4.31
N LEU A 94 -1.51 -8.04 -4.05
CA LEU A 94 -1.60 -6.77 -4.77
C LEU A 94 -1.07 -6.97 -6.19
N VAL A 95 -1.96 -6.83 -7.18
CA VAL A 95 -1.61 -6.89 -8.60
C VAL A 95 -1.54 -5.47 -9.16
N GLU A 96 -0.35 -5.12 -9.64
CA GLU A 96 0.02 -3.78 -10.07
C GLU A 96 0.03 -3.66 -11.61
N ASP A 97 -1.09 -3.92 -12.27
CA ASP A 97 -1.23 -3.72 -13.72
C ASP A 97 -1.74 -2.31 -14.01
N ILE A 98 -0.81 -1.37 -14.13
CA ILE A 98 -1.10 -0.04 -14.64
C ILE A 98 -0.78 -0.07 -16.12
N GLY A 99 -1.83 0.06 -16.96
CA GLY A 99 -1.73 0.17 -18.42
C GLY A 99 -1.00 1.44 -18.90
N LEU A 100 0.22 1.64 -18.43
CA LEU A 100 1.17 2.62 -18.92
C LEU A 100 1.67 2.14 -20.26
N ASP A 101 1.90 3.10 -21.15
CA ASP A 101 2.56 2.75 -22.39
C ASP A 101 4.00 2.30 -22.09
N VAL A 102 4.72 2.92 -21.14
CA VAL A 102 6.14 2.63 -20.76
C VAL A 102 6.22 1.71 -19.54
N ILE A 103 7.38 1.07 -19.32
CA ILE A 103 7.63 0.30 -18.09
C ILE A 103 7.39 1.17 -16.85
N TRP A 104 6.69 0.59 -15.88
CA TRP A 104 6.50 1.16 -14.56
C TRP A 104 7.58 0.61 -13.64
N LEU A 105 8.58 1.45 -13.35
CA LEU A 105 9.80 1.03 -12.65
C LEU A 105 9.85 1.54 -11.21
N GLY A 106 9.95 0.60 -10.26
CA GLY A 106 10.05 0.87 -8.83
C GLY A 106 11.36 0.41 -8.18
N LEU A 107 11.36 0.48 -6.86
CA LEU A 107 12.37 -0.07 -5.95
C LEU A 107 11.69 -1.06 -5.01
N ARG A 108 12.29 -2.23 -4.77
CA ARG A 108 11.73 -3.27 -3.90
C ARG A 108 12.75 -3.79 -2.89
N VAL A 109 12.23 -4.16 -1.74
CA VAL A 109 12.88 -4.99 -0.73
C VAL A 109 12.10 -6.30 -0.65
N LYS A 110 12.74 -7.40 -1.03
CA LYS A 110 12.17 -8.74 -0.93
C LYS A 110 12.76 -9.49 0.27
N GLY A 111 11.92 -10.27 0.92
CA GLY A 111 12.30 -11.07 2.08
C GLY A 111 12.13 -10.35 3.40
N GLU A 112 12.10 -11.13 4.48
CA GLU A 112 11.87 -10.64 5.85
C GLU A 112 13.17 -10.36 6.60
N GLY A 113 14.28 -10.99 6.20
CA GLY A 113 15.61 -10.77 6.74
C GLY A 113 15.82 -11.33 8.15
N GLU A 114 15.03 -12.32 8.57
CA GLU A 114 15.05 -12.88 9.93
C GLU A 114 16.47 -13.34 10.34
N GLU A 115 17.20 -14.00 9.45
CA GLU A 115 18.57 -14.47 9.71
C GLU A 115 19.57 -13.32 9.95
N ARG A 116 19.24 -12.12 9.48
CA ARG A 116 19.99 -10.88 9.69
C ARG A 116 19.46 -10.06 10.87
N GLY A 117 18.54 -10.63 11.65
CA GLY A 117 17.87 -9.97 12.76
C GLY A 117 16.99 -8.81 12.33
N ALA A 118 16.60 -8.76 11.06
CA ALA A 118 15.61 -7.81 10.59
C ALA A 118 14.28 -8.09 11.26
N THR A 119 13.53 -7.01 11.44
CA THR A 119 12.18 -7.00 11.96
C THR A 119 11.36 -6.10 11.05
N ARG A 120 10.04 -6.19 11.16
CA ARG A 120 9.10 -5.28 10.51
C ARG A 120 9.29 -3.77 10.77
N SER A 121 10.10 -3.39 11.76
CA SER A 121 10.49 -2.00 12.07
C SER A 121 11.87 -1.60 11.53
N SER A 122 12.55 -2.51 10.83
CA SER A 122 13.86 -2.27 10.24
C SER A 122 13.76 -1.39 8.99
N ASP A 123 14.83 -0.66 8.68
CA ASP A 123 14.95 0.10 7.44
C ASP A 123 15.93 -0.60 6.49
N VAL A 124 15.55 -0.78 5.23
CA VAL A 124 16.48 -1.17 4.17
C VAL A 124 16.78 0.07 3.33
N GLN A 125 18.02 0.53 3.45
CA GLN A 125 18.52 1.72 2.79
C GLN A 125 19.01 1.37 1.39
N LEU A 126 18.37 1.93 0.37
CA LEU A 126 18.77 1.80 -1.04
C LEU A 126 19.46 3.08 -1.46
N SER A 127 20.75 2.98 -1.82
CA SER A 127 21.57 4.13 -2.19
C SER A 127 22.06 4.01 -3.62
N ALA A 128 21.94 5.07 -4.41
CA ALA A 128 22.69 5.19 -5.65
C ALA A 128 24.15 5.53 -5.30
N THR A 129 25.10 4.79 -5.87
CA THR A 129 26.53 4.93 -5.50
C THR A 129 27.43 5.25 -6.69
N ASP A 130 27.03 4.88 -7.91
CA ASP A 130 27.76 5.19 -9.14
C ASP A 130 26.83 5.28 -10.36
N LEU A 131 27.24 6.07 -11.36
CA LEU A 131 26.54 6.20 -12.63
C LEU A 131 27.53 6.41 -13.77
N GLU A 132 27.53 5.48 -14.72
CA GLU A 132 28.15 5.68 -16.03
C GLU A 132 27.06 6.04 -17.05
N GLY A 133 27.30 7.04 -17.90
CA GLY A 133 26.33 7.39 -18.94
C GLY A 133 26.63 8.71 -19.65
N PRO A 134 25.89 9.03 -20.73
CA PRO A 134 26.09 10.25 -21.52
C PRO A 134 25.56 11.53 -20.83
N GLY A 135 24.72 11.40 -19.81
CA GLY A 135 24.07 12.50 -19.11
C GLY A 135 23.84 12.21 -17.63
N GLU A 136 22.97 13.01 -17.03
CA GLU A 136 22.51 12.88 -15.64
C GLU A 136 21.25 12.01 -15.53
N LEU A 137 21.11 11.32 -14.40
CA LEU A 137 19.95 10.54 -13.94
C LEU A 137 19.38 11.17 -12.68
N LYS A 138 18.05 11.30 -12.60
CA LYS A 138 17.31 11.67 -11.39
C LYS A 138 16.27 10.61 -11.08
N GLY A 139 16.28 10.11 -9.85
CA GLY A 139 15.18 9.32 -9.28
C GLY A 139 14.41 10.19 -8.30
N TYR A 140 13.13 10.42 -8.50
CA TYR A 140 12.34 11.29 -7.63
C TYR A 140 10.87 10.92 -7.57
N LEU A 141 10.29 11.15 -6.41
CA LEU A 141 8.86 11.02 -6.20
C LEU A 141 8.20 12.38 -6.34
N THR A 142 7.08 12.47 -7.02
CA THR A 142 6.23 13.68 -6.96
C THR A 142 5.19 13.46 -5.86
N GLU A 143 5.30 14.22 -4.78
CA GLU A 143 4.29 14.26 -3.74
C GLU A 143 2.97 14.78 -4.32
N SER A 144 1.88 14.46 -3.65
CA SER A 144 0.53 14.71 -4.13
C SER A 144 0.20 16.19 -4.41
N LEU A 145 0.84 17.13 -3.69
CA LEU A 145 0.74 18.58 -3.97
C LEU A 145 1.65 19.05 -5.13
N GLY A 146 2.18 18.11 -5.92
CA GLY A 146 3.09 18.36 -7.04
C GLY A 146 4.50 18.75 -6.62
N ARG A 147 4.87 18.53 -5.35
CA ARG A 147 6.21 18.84 -4.83
C ARG A 147 7.13 17.63 -5.04
N PRO A 148 8.25 17.77 -5.74
CA PRO A 148 9.19 16.68 -5.92
C PRO A 148 10.00 16.42 -4.66
N ASN A 149 10.17 15.15 -4.32
CA ASN A 149 11.09 14.62 -3.33
C ASN A 149 12.15 13.79 -4.06
N VAL A 150 13.38 14.30 -4.12
CA VAL A 150 14.46 13.71 -4.91
C VAL A 150 15.13 12.61 -4.08
N TYR A 151 15.19 11.40 -4.64
CA TYR A 151 15.85 10.25 -4.02
C TYR A 151 17.27 10.06 -4.54
N PHE A 152 17.49 10.25 -5.83
CA PHE A 152 18.80 10.11 -6.48
C PHE A 152 19.04 11.30 -7.38
N ASP A 153 20.20 11.95 -7.22
CA ASP A 153 20.66 13.04 -8.05
C ASP A 153 22.10 12.78 -8.51
N SER A 154 22.29 12.35 -9.75
CA SER A 154 23.64 12.07 -10.25
C SER A 154 24.45 13.35 -10.57
N ALA A 155 23.85 14.54 -10.54
CA ALA A 155 24.47 15.79 -10.98
C ALA A 155 25.24 16.50 -9.86
N ASP A 156 24.84 16.30 -8.61
CA ASP A 156 25.61 16.75 -7.44
C ASP A 156 26.54 15.66 -6.88
N GLY A 157 26.50 14.47 -7.49
CA GLY A 157 27.34 13.32 -7.16
C GLY A 157 26.77 12.53 -5.98
N PHE A 158 26.99 11.21 -5.96
CA PHE A 158 26.35 10.36 -4.98
C PHE A 158 26.92 10.52 -3.56
N THR A 159 26.03 10.84 -2.63
CA THR A 159 26.30 11.01 -1.21
C THR A 159 25.25 10.28 -0.37
N ALA A 160 25.29 10.42 0.96
CA ALA A 160 24.26 9.89 1.85
C ALA A 160 22.86 10.52 1.65
N LYS A 161 22.73 11.56 0.81
CA LYS A 161 21.42 12.12 0.41
C LYS A 161 20.75 11.30 -0.67
N ASP A 162 21.53 10.53 -1.43
CA ASP A 162 21.08 9.69 -2.53
C ASP A 162 20.63 8.31 -2.03
N THR A 163 19.99 8.32 -0.86
CA THR A 163 19.57 7.13 -0.12
C THR A 163 18.10 7.27 0.21
N THR A 164 17.30 6.31 -0.22
CA THR A 164 15.92 6.12 0.25
C THR A 164 15.84 4.92 1.19
N SER A 165 14.75 4.79 1.93
CA SER A 165 14.53 3.67 2.85
C SER A 165 13.17 3.05 2.62
N LEU A 166 13.16 1.72 2.58
CA LEU A 166 11.96 0.90 2.50
C LEU A 166 11.94 -0.09 3.68
N PRO A 167 10.75 -0.40 4.23
CA PRO A 167 10.61 -1.54 5.14
C PRO A 167 10.97 -2.87 4.46
N PRO A 168 11.23 -3.95 5.21
CA PRO A 168 11.19 -5.31 4.67
C PRO A 168 9.88 -5.61 3.94
N ALA A 169 9.95 -6.48 2.92
CA ALA A 169 8.80 -6.89 2.11
C ALA A 169 7.95 -5.72 1.55
N ALA A 170 8.62 -4.65 1.12
CA ALA A 170 7.99 -3.43 0.65
C ALA A 170 8.55 -2.99 -0.69
N HIS A 171 7.75 -2.31 -1.50
CA HIS A 171 8.24 -1.63 -2.69
C HIS A 171 7.61 -0.26 -2.87
N THR A 172 8.18 0.54 -3.76
CA THR A 172 7.71 1.89 -4.07
C THR A 172 8.04 2.27 -5.50
N HIS A 173 7.19 3.11 -6.07
CA HIS A 173 7.33 3.60 -7.43
C HIS A 173 7.74 5.07 -7.47
N LEU A 174 8.61 5.41 -8.42
CA LEU A 174 9.13 6.77 -8.58
C LEU A 174 9.31 7.14 -10.05
N ASN A 175 9.57 8.42 -10.31
CA ASN A 175 9.96 8.89 -11.64
C ASN A 175 11.46 8.69 -11.83
N TRP A 176 11.84 8.18 -13.01
CA TRP A 176 13.22 8.08 -13.45
C TRP A 176 13.44 8.99 -14.65
N ALA A 177 14.26 10.03 -14.50
CA ALA A 177 14.52 11.00 -15.55
C ALA A 177 15.98 10.98 -16.01
N PHE A 178 16.19 10.97 -17.33
CA PHE A 178 17.50 10.95 -17.98
C PHE A 178 17.63 12.14 -18.94
N THR A 179 18.78 12.81 -18.90
CA THR A 179 18.96 14.08 -19.63
C THR A 179 19.45 13.93 -21.07
N LYS A 180 19.96 12.75 -21.46
CA LYS A 180 20.46 12.48 -22.82
C LYS A 180 20.20 11.02 -23.24
N PRO A 181 20.05 10.74 -24.54
CA PRO A 181 19.98 9.38 -25.03
C PRO A 181 21.36 8.69 -24.97
N GLY A 182 21.34 7.37 -24.77
CA GLY A 182 22.48 6.45 -24.76
C GLY A 182 22.34 5.40 -23.66
N VAL A 183 23.44 4.68 -23.39
CA VAL A 183 23.46 3.62 -22.39
C VAL A 183 23.88 4.18 -21.04
N TYR A 184 23.10 3.91 -19.99
CA TYR A 184 23.43 4.23 -18.62
C TYR A 184 23.64 2.96 -17.81
N LYS A 185 24.57 3.00 -16.85
CA LYS A 185 24.79 1.95 -15.86
C LYS A 185 24.72 2.57 -14.47
N LEU A 186 23.66 2.27 -13.73
CA LEU A 186 23.41 2.79 -12.37
C LEU A 186 23.75 1.71 -11.36
N THR A 187 24.68 1.99 -10.44
CA THR A 187 24.98 1.11 -9.32
C THR A 187 24.15 1.49 -8.10
N LEU A 188 23.44 0.50 -7.55
CA LEU A 188 22.71 0.60 -6.30
C LEU A 188 23.36 -0.29 -5.24
N GLU A 189 23.47 0.24 -4.03
CA GLU A 189 23.88 -0.50 -2.82
C GLU A 189 22.72 -0.53 -1.82
N ALA A 190 22.49 -1.70 -1.22
CA ALA A 190 21.51 -1.90 -0.17
C ALA A 190 22.17 -2.14 1.19
N LYS A 191 21.66 -1.48 2.24
CA LYS A 191 22.06 -1.71 3.63
C LYS A 191 20.86 -1.95 4.53
N LEU A 192 20.90 -2.96 5.38
CA LEU A 192 19.89 -3.23 6.40
C LEU A 192 20.24 -2.48 7.68
N LYS A 193 19.29 -1.73 8.23
CA LYS A 193 19.43 -0.99 9.48
C LYS A 193 18.35 -1.41 10.46
N ASN A 194 18.70 -2.33 11.35
CA ASN A 194 17.84 -2.77 12.44
C ASN A 194 17.74 -1.66 13.51
N ALA A 195 16.65 -1.68 14.30
CA ALA A 195 16.40 -0.69 15.34
C ALA A 195 17.57 -0.60 16.34
N GLY A 196 18.10 0.62 16.53
CA GLY A 196 19.23 0.88 17.44
C GLY A 196 20.60 0.35 16.97
N ALA A 197 20.68 -0.25 15.78
CA ALA A 197 21.92 -0.79 15.20
C ALA A 197 22.52 0.13 14.13
N LYS A 198 23.75 -0.18 13.71
CA LYS A 198 24.36 0.42 12.52
C LYS A 198 23.83 -0.26 11.28
N ALA A 199 23.79 0.46 10.17
CA ALA A 199 23.42 -0.11 8.88
C ALA A 199 24.52 -1.08 8.39
N GLU A 200 24.12 -2.28 7.96
CA GLU A 200 24.99 -3.36 7.49
C GLU A 200 24.76 -3.63 5.99
N PRO A 201 25.81 -3.82 5.18
CA PRO A 201 25.66 -4.15 3.75
C PRO A 201 24.86 -5.42 3.51
N VAL A 202 23.94 -5.36 2.56
CA VAL A 202 23.13 -6.49 2.10
C VAL A 202 23.58 -6.95 0.73
N GLY A 203 23.65 -6.03 -0.24
CA GLY A 203 23.95 -6.34 -1.62
C GLY A 203 24.26 -5.09 -2.44
N GLU A 204 24.85 -5.30 -3.61
CA GLU A 204 25.18 -4.27 -4.59
C GLU A 204 24.94 -4.81 -6.01
N GLY A 205 24.47 -3.96 -6.92
CA GLY A 205 24.19 -4.34 -8.30
C GLY A 205 24.17 -3.15 -9.22
N THR A 206 24.56 -3.38 -10.48
CA THR A 206 24.60 -2.35 -11.53
C THR A 206 23.58 -2.66 -12.60
N PHE A 207 22.61 -1.77 -12.78
CA PHE A 207 21.51 -1.91 -13.73
C PHE A 207 21.80 -1.13 -15.01
N THR A 208 21.49 -1.73 -16.16
CA THR A 208 21.70 -1.12 -17.48
C THR A 208 20.39 -0.54 -18.04
N PHE A 209 20.42 0.72 -18.44
CA PHE A 209 19.30 1.40 -19.09
C PHE A 209 19.67 1.76 -20.54
N ALA A 210 18.79 1.43 -21.48
CA ALA A 210 18.87 1.84 -22.88
C ALA A 210 17.96 3.06 -23.12
N VAL A 211 18.53 4.26 -23.06
CA VAL A 211 17.77 5.52 -23.12
C VAL A 211 17.71 6.07 -24.53
N GLY A 212 16.54 6.07 -25.17
CA GLY A 212 16.32 6.60 -26.51
C GLY A 212 17.09 5.89 -27.62
N VAL A 213 17.69 4.74 -27.32
CA VAL A 213 18.45 3.87 -28.22
C VAL A 213 17.78 2.49 -28.30
N ASP A 214 18.15 1.67 -29.29
CA ASP A 214 17.58 0.33 -29.44
C ASP A 214 18.12 -0.60 -28.34
N PRO A 215 17.27 -1.07 -27.41
CA PRO A 215 17.70 -1.92 -26.30
C PRO A 215 18.29 -3.25 -26.78
N HIS A 216 17.86 -3.77 -27.94
CA HIS A 216 18.40 -5.02 -28.50
C HIS A 216 19.82 -4.88 -29.07
N THR A 217 20.31 -3.66 -29.25
CA THR A 217 21.72 -3.40 -29.59
C THR A 217 22.62 -3.26 -28.36
N VAL A 218 22.01 -3.08 -27.19
CA VAL A 218 22.68 -2.98 -25.88
C VAL A 218 22.72 -4.36 -25.22
N ALA A 219 21.62 -5.10 -25.31
CA ALA A 219 21.46 -6.46 -24.80
C ALA A 219 22.42 -7.45 -25.48
N GLU A 220 23.05 -8.30 -24.67
CA GLU A 220 23.78 -9.47 -25.14
C GLU A 220 22.83 -10.65 -25.43
N SER A 221 23.35 -11.69 -26.10
CA SER A 221 22.56 -12.86 -26.45
C SER A 221 22.15 -13.64 -25.20
N GLY A 222 20.90 -13.53 -24.80
CA GLY A 222 20.34 -14.19 -23.62
C GLY A 222 19.81 -13.20 -22.58
N ASP A 223 20.13 -11.92 -22.72
CA ASP A 223 19.61 -10.87 -21.86
C ASP A 223 18.12 -10.67 -22.08
N THR A 224 17.43 -10.30 -21.00
CA THR A 224 16.02 -9.90 -21.05
C THR A 224 15.92 -8.40 -21.27
N VAL A 225 15.14 -7.99 -22.27
CA VAL A 225 14.77 -6.59 -22.46
C VAL A 225 13.42 -6.34 -21.79
N LEU A 226 13.39 -5.37 -20.87
CA LEU A 226 12.19 -4.93 -20.18
C LEU A 226 11.70 -3.61 -20.79
N ASP A 227 10.58 -3.65 -21.51
CA ASP A 227 10.04 -2.54 -22.31
C ASP A 227 8.58 -2.15 -21.99
N ASP A 228 7.89 -2.96 -21.19
CA ASP A 228 6.53 -2.76 -20.70
C ASP A 228 6.32 -3.38 -19.31
N GLY A 229 5.12 -3.19 -18.75
CA GLY A 229 4.70 -3.82 -17.51
C GLY A 229 5.25 -3.17 -16.24
N HIS A 230 5.22 -3.95 -15.16
CA HIS A 230 5.62 -3.56 -13.81
C HIS A 230 6.91 -4.27 -13.42
N SER A 231 7.92 -3.51 -13.01
CA SER A 231 9.20 -4.06 -12.57
C SER A 231 9.82 -3.24 -11.45
N ASP A 232 10.55 -3.90 -10.57
CA ASP A 232 11.24 -3.27 -9.45
C ASP A 232 12.73 -3.58 -9.44
N LEU A 233 13.57 -2.57 -9.24
CA LEU A 233 14.97 -2.79 -8.85
C LEU A 233 14.98 -3.28 -7.39
N THR A 234 15.32 -4.55 -7.22
CA THR A 234 15.04 -5.31 -6.00
C THR A 234 16.31 -5.65 -5.25
N VAL A 235 16.32 -5.44 -3.93
CA VAL A 235 17.23 -6.13 -3.01
C VAL A 235 16.47 -7.25 -2.30
N ASN A 236 16.98 -8.47 -2.37
CA ASN A 236 16.50 -9.58 -1.57
C ASN A 236 17.37 -9.68 -0.30
N ILE A 237 16.81 -9.31 0.86
CA ILE A 237 17.56 -9.23 2.11
C ILE A 237 17.88 -10.59 2.72
N ASP A 238 17.13 -11.64 2.38
CA ASP A 238 17.43 -13.01 2.82
C ASP A 238 18.65 -13.56 2.09
N SER A 239 18.67 -13.44 0.76
CA SER A 239 19.76 -13.95 -0.07
C SER A 239 20.95 -13.00 -0.20
N GLY A 240 20.78 -11.70 0.09
CA GLY A 240 21.77 -10.66 -0.15
C GLY A 240 21.97 -10.30 -1.64
N ARG A 241 21.05 -10.70 -2.51
CA ARG A 241 21.15 -10.46 -3.96
C ARG A 241 20.42 -9.19 -4.36
N ILE A 242 20.94 -8.51 -5.38
CA ILE A 242 20.22 -7.47 -6.12
C ILE A 242 19.81 -8.06 -7.48
N SER A 243 18.58 -7.76 -7.92
CA SER A 243 17.96 -8.25 -9.15
C SER A 243 16.91 -7.25 -9.65
N VAL A 244 16.39 -7.45 -10.87
CA VAL A 244 15.11 -6.88 -11.27
C VAL A 244 14.03 -7.93 -11.00
N PHE A 245 12.96 -7.52 -10.34
CA PHE A 245 11.77 -8.34 -10.12
C PHE A 245 10.68 -7.85 -11.08
N THR A 246 10.09 -8.75 -11.86
CA THR A 246 9.05 -8.38 -12.85
C THR A 246 7.86 -9.32 -12.76
N ASP A 247 6.67 -8.74 -12.87
CA ASP A 247 5.45 -9.51 -13.11
C ASP A 247 5.47 -9.96 -14.58
N SER A 248 5.32 -11.27 -14.83
CA SER A 248 5.41 -11.78 -16.19
C SER A 248 4.14 -11.44 -17.00
N ARG A 249 4.31 -11.22 -18.31
CA ARG A 249 3.27 -10.77 -19.27
C ARG A 249 2.06 -11.72 -19.47
N THR A 250 1.94 -12.81 -18.70
CA THR A 250 0.93 -13.85 -18.92
C THR A 250 0.13 -14.08 -17.65
N GLU A 251 -1.21 -13.98 -17.73
CA GLU A 251 -2.10 -14.39 -16.63
C GLU A 251 -1.71 -15.79 -16.12
N GLY A 252 -1.28 -15.86 -14.85
CA GLY A 252 -0.90 -17.11 -14.18
C GLY A 252 0.55 -17.56 -14.36
N ALA A 253 1.44 -16.73 -14.93
CA ALA A 253 2.87 -17.05 -14.99
C ALA A 253 3.67 -16.45 -13.81
N GLU A 254 4.66 -17.22 -13.33
CA GLU A 254 5.45 -16.94 -12.12
C GLU A 254 6.23 -15.62 -12.24
N GLN A 255 6.33 -14.90 -11.12
CA GLN A 255 7.19 -13.72 -10.98
C GLN A 255 8.66 -14.09 -11.20
N GLU A 256 9.39 -13.27 -11.96
CA GLU A 256 10.77 -13.58 -12.36
C GLU A 256 11.79 -12.64 -11.68
N GLU A 257 12.84 -13.20 -11.11
CA GLU A 257 14.02 -12.46 -10.61
C GLU A 257 15.17 -12.57 -11.61
N ILE A 258 15.51 -11.45 -12.24
CA ILE A 258 16.56 -11.38 -13.28
C ILE A 258 17.79 -10.66 -12.71
N PRO A 259 18.99 -11.26 -12.74
CA PRO A 259 20.21 -10.58 -12.30
C PRO A 259 20.48 -9.28 -13.08
N PRO A 260 21.08 -8.24 -12.46
CA PRO A 260 21.30 -6.95 -13.14
C PRO A 260 22.19 -7.02 -14.38
N GLY A 261 23.03 -8.06 -14.48
CA GLY A 261 23.90 -8.31 -15.63
C GLY A 261 23.20 -8.96 -16.82
N ASP A 262 22.02 -9.53 -16.63
CA ASP A 262 21.28 -10.31 -17.63
C ASP A 262 20.02 -9.55 -18.10
N VAL A 263 19.94 -8.24 -17.83
CA VAL A 263 18.76 -7.41 -18.08
C VAL A 263 19.11 -6.02 -18.60
N VAL A 264 18.33 -5.55 -19.57
CA VAL A 264 18.37 -4.19 -20.10
C VAL A 264 17.00 -3.56 -19.95
N ILE A 265 16.94 -2.42 -19.25
CA ILE A 265 15.71 -1.65 -19.04
C ILE A 265 15.58 -0.64 -20.18
N ASP A 266 14.52 -0.74 -20.98
CA ASP A 266 14.24 0.20 -22.07
C ASP A 266 13.65 1.50 -21.54
N VAL A 267 14.21 2.63 -21.98
CA VAL A 267 13.63 3.96 -21.79
C VAL A 267 13.41 4.56 -23.19
N PRO A 268 12.28 4.22 -23.83
CA PRO A 268 12.11 4.43 -25.26
C PRO A 268 11.92 5.92 -25.62
N ASN A 269 12.02 6.26 -26.91
CA ASN A 269 11.80 7.65 -27.37
C ASN A 269 10.39 8.20 -27.08
N ARG A 270 9.41 7.34 -26.80
CA ARG A 270 8.07 7.73 -26.34
C ARG A 270 8.04 8.18 -24.86
N ALA A 271 9.07 7.87 -24.09
CA ALA A 271 9.32 8.42 -22.76
C ALA A 271 9.86 9.86 -22.81
N LEU A 272 10.10 10.43 -24.01
CA LEU A 272 10.60 11.79 -24.16
C LEU A 272 9.54 12.80 -23.69
N ASP A 273 9.92 13.61 -22.72
CA ASP A 273 9.12 14.67 -22.12
C ASP A 273 9.96 15.96 -21.97
N LYS A 274 9.37 17.01 -21.41
CA LYS A 274 10.02 18.30 -21.16
C LYS A 274 10.02 18.61 -19.68
N VAL A 275 11.14 19.19 -19.21
CA VAL A 275 11.25 19.71 -17.85
C VAL A 275 10.09 20.70 -17.58
N PRO A 276 9.27 20.46 -16.54
CA PRO A 276 8.14 21.32 -16.21
C PRO A 276 8.57 22.78 -15.91
N SER A 277 7.61 23.69 -16.06
CA SER A 277 7.84 25.14 -15.83
C SER A 277 7.93 25.54 -14.35
N GLY A 278 7.48 24.67 -13.44
CA GLY A 278 7.53 24.93 -12.01
C GLY A 278 8.97 25.01 -11.50
N LYS A 279 9.29 26.02 -10.69
CA LYS A 279 10.63 26.18 -10.10
C LYS A 279 11.05 24.95 -9.28
N GLN A 280 10.09 24.24 -8.71
CA GLN A 280 10.35 23.02 -7.96
C GLN A 280 10.96 21.90 -8.81
N PHE A 281 10.82 21.94 -10.14
CA PHE A 281 11.39 20.95 -11.07
C PHE A 281 12.74 21.37 -11.66
N SER A 282 13.36 22.45 -11.17
CA SER A 282 14.64 22.93 -11.72
C SER A 282 15.80 21.94 -11.54
N PHE A 283 15.65 20.96 -10.64
CA PHE A 283 16.64 19.88 -10.45
C PHE A 283 16.71 18.93 -11.66
N LEU A 284 15.68 18.89 -12.51
CA LEU A 284 15.66 18.13 -13.77
C LEU A 284 16.40 18.85 -14.91
N GLY A 285 16.80 20.11 -14.69
CA GLY A 285 17.50 20.93 -15.68
C GLY A 285 16.75 22.21 -16.04
N LYS A 286 17.03 22.74 -17.22
CA LYS A 286 16.40 23.99 -17.69
C LYS A 286 14.94 23.71 -18.05
N GLN A 287 14.04 24.61 -17.64
CA GLN A 287 12.64 24.60 -18.07
C GLN A 287 12.52 24.37 -19.59
N GLY A 288 11.69 23.39 -19.97
CA GLY A 288 11.41 23.05 -21.36
C GLY A 288 12.52 22.29 -22.08
N ALA A 289 13.64 21.97 -21.41
CA ALA A 289 14.63 21.04 -21.94
C ALA A 289 14.03 19.63 -22.05
N GLU A 290 14.50 18.87 -23.04
CA GLU A 290 14.08 17.49 -23.25
C GLU A 290 14.72 16.56 -22.22
N ILE A 291 13.91 15.64 -21.69
CA ILE A 291 14.32 14.55 -20.79
C ILE A 291 13.60 13.28 -21.23
N TYR A 292 14.19 12.12 -20.95
CA TYR A 292 13.52 10.83 -21.07
C TYR A 292 13.04 10.43 -19.68
N GLN A 293 11.74 10.23 -19.51
CA GLN A 293 11.17 9.96 -18.19
C GLN A 293 10.31 8.70 -18.19
N LEU A 294 10.67 7.74 -17.33
CA LEU A 294 9.74 6.72 -16.87
C LEU A 294 8.93 7.35 -15.72
N PRO A 295 7.61 7.56 -15.89
CA PRO A 295 6.82 8.25 -14.90
C PRO A 295 6.46 7.31 -13.75
N GLN A 296 6.33 7.88 -12.55
CA GLN A 296 5.53 7.24 -11.51
C GLN A 296 4.07 7.23 -11.98
N ALA A 297 3.38 6.11 -11.81
CA ALA A 297 1.96 6.04 -12.13
C ALA A 297 1.04 6.67 -11.08
N VAL A 298 1.52 6.72 -9.83
CA VAL A 298 0.78 7.12 -8.63
C VAL A 298 1.46 8.34 -8.00
N LEU A 299 0.71 9.40 -7.69
CA LEU A 299 1.27 10.62 -7.06
C LEU A 299 1.27 10.56 -5.53
N GLY A 300 2.44 10.66 -4.93
CA GLY A 300 2.62 10.55 -3.48
C GLY A 300 3.52 9.39 -3.13
N LYS A 301 4.02 9.37 -1.90
CA LYS A 301 4.80 8.22 -1.41
C LYS A 301 3.85 7.03 -1.34
N HIS A 302 4.03 6.08 -2.27
CA HIS A 302 3.26 4.85 -2.33
C HIS A 302 4.19 3.71 -1.96
N VAL A 303 4.08 3.25 -0.72
CA VAL A 303 4.81 2.08 -0.22
C VAL A 303 3.75 1.10 0.24
N HIS A 304 3.74 -0.09 -0.34
CA HIS A 304 2.87 -1.18 0.09
C HIS A 304 3.61 -2.51 0.00
N GLY A 305 2.97 -3.54 0.54
CA GLY A 305 3.49 -4.90 0.53
C GLY A 305 3.06 -5.65 -0.72
N GLU A 306 3.27 -6.97 -0.67
CA GLU A 306 2.81 -7.91 -1.71
C GLU A 306 1.33 -8.29 -1.55
N ILE A 307 0.74 -7.94 -0.41
CA ILE A 307 -0.61 -8.36 0.01
C ILE A 307 -1.45 -7.11 0.32
N ASP A 308 -2.72 -7.12 -0.09
CA ASP A 308 -3.69 -6.08 0.26
C ASP A 308 -3.94 -6.14 1.78
N PRO A 309 -3.73 -5.06 2.54
CA PRO A 309 -3.88 -5.10 3.99
C PRO A 309 -5.34 -5.08 4.50
N HIS A 310 -6.34 -4.84 3.66
CA HIS A 310 -7.72 -4.54 4.07
C HIS A 310 -8.59 -5.79 4.30
N LEU A 311 -8.02 -6.83 4.91
CA LEU A 311 -8.63 -8.16 5.04
C LEU A 311 -10.00 -8.12 5.74
N TRP A 312 -10.20 -7.18 6.68
CA TRP A 312 -11.45 -7.06 7.43
C TRP A 312 -12.65 -6.67 6.56
N GLN A 313 -12.47 -6.27 5.31
CA GLN A 313 -13.59 -6.05 4.39
C GLN A 313 -14.32 -7.36 3.99
N ASP A 314 -13.79 -8.51 4.42
CA ASP A 314 -14.45 -9.81 4.42
C ASP A 314 -14.73 -10.28 5.87
N ALA A 315 -15.98 -10.62 6.16
CA ALA A 315 -16.40 -11.06 7.49
C ALA A 315 -15.80 -12.41 7.91
N GLU A 316 -15.48 -13.31 6.98
CA GLU A 316 -14.77 -14.56 7.27
C GLU A 316 -13.32 -14.29 7.68
N ASN A 317 -12.65 -13.33 7.04
CA ASN A 317 -11.33 -12.87 7.47
C ASN A 317 -11.38 -12.21 8.86
N ALA A 318 -12.43 -11.44 9.17
CA ALA A 318 -12.62 -10.90 10.51
C ALA A 318 -12.82 -12.00 11.57
N LYS A 319 -13.44 -13.14 11.23
CA LYS A 319 -13.51 -14.32 12.12
C LYS A 319 -12.12 -14.89 12.41
N ALA A 320 -11.25 -14.96 11.40
CA ALA A 320 -9.86 -15.37 11.60
C ALA A 320 -9.10 -14.42 12.56
N TYR A 321 -9.32 -13.10 12.46
CA TYR A 321 -8.78 -12.12 13.41
C TYR A 321 -9.29 -12.39 14.84
N VAL A 322 -10.59 -12.62 15.00
CA VAL A 322 -11.23 -12.91 16.30
C VAL A 322 -10.64 -14.16 16.96
N GLN A 323 -10.41 -15.23 16.19
CA GLN A 323 -9.82 -16.47 16.69
C GLN A 323 -8.35 -16.28 17.13
N LEU A 324 -7.57 -15.54 16.35
CA LEU A 324 -6.19 -15.19 16.68
C LEU A 324 -6.12 -14.31 17.95
N ILE A 325 -7.02 -13.32 18.06
CA ILE A 325 -7.14 -12.49 19.27
C ILE A 325 -7.48 -13.37 20.48
N ARG A 326 -8.48 -14.25 20.37
CA ARG A 326 -8.89 -15.17 21.46
C ARG A 326 -7.71 -16.00 21.95
N ASP A 327 -6.95 -16.59 21.05
CA ASP A 327 -5.83 -17.47 21.40
C ASP A 327 -4.69 -16.68 22.02
N THR A 328 -4.42 -15.47 21.51
CA THR A 328 -3.47 -14.53 22.10
C THR A 328 -3.88 -14.15 23.52
N LEU A 329 -5.12 -13.72 23.73
CA LEU A 329 -5.64 -13.34 25.05
C LEU A 329 -5.64 -14.52 26.03
N THR A 330 -5.98 -15.72 25.55
CA THR A 330 -5.95 -16.95 26.36
C THR A 330 -4.53 -17.31 26.80
N LYS A 331 -3.54 -17.06 25.95
CA LYS A 331 -2.13 -17.30 26.28
C LYS A 331 -1.62 -16.31 27.34
N GLU A 332 -1.97 -15.03 27.20
CA GLU A 332 -1.49 -13.97 28.10
C GLU A 332 -2.29 -13.88 29.41
N ASP A 333 -3.57 -14.27 29.40
CA ASP A 333 -4.44 -14.38 30.58
C ASP A 333 -5.19 -15.74 30.59
N PRO A 334 -4.54 -16.83 31.03
CA PRO A 334 -5.15 -18.16 31.08
C PRO A 334 -6.39 -18.26 31.99
N GLU A 335 -6.52 -17.38 32.99
CA GLU A 335 -7.70 -17.34 33.87
C GLU A 335 -8.94 -16.83 33.12
N GLY A 336 -8.76 -16.03 32.07
CA GLY A 336 -9.81 -15.52 31.21
C GLY A 336 -10.24 -16.46 30.09
N ALA A 337 -9.56 -17.60 29.90
CA ALA A 337 -9.72 -18.47 28.73
C ALA A 337 -11.18 -18.88 28.44
N GLU A 338 -11.96 -19.22 29.47
CA GLU A 338 -13.38 -19.57 29.30
C GLU A 338 -14.22 -18.37 28.83
N THR A 339 -13.92 -17.17 29.36
CA THR A 339 -14.59 -15.92 28.98
C THR A 339 -14.26 -15.56 27.52
N TYR A 340 -12.99 -15.55 27.16
CA TYR A 340 -12.55 -15.26 25.78
C TYR A 340 -13.12 -16.27 24.79
N GLY A 341 -13.13 -17.55 25.14
CA GLY A 341 -13.74 -18.59 24.30
C GLY A 341 -15.25 -18.42 24.15
N ALA A 342 -15.97 -18.03 25.20
CA ALA A 342 -17.42 -17.79 25.12
C ALA A 342 -17.75 -16.54 24.28
N ASN A 343 -17.04 -15.45 24.52
CA ASN A 343 -17.19 -14.20 23.78
C ASN A 343 -16.87 -14.37 22.30
N SER A 344 -15.73 -15.01 21.98
CA SER A 344 -15.32 -15.34 20.61
C SER A 344 -16.41 -16.13 19.88
N ARG A 345 -16.93 -17.20 20.47
CA ARG A 345 -18.01 -17.99 19.83
C ARG A 345 -19.29 -17.19 19.62
N SER A 346 -19.63 -16.30 20.55
CA SER A 346 -20.81 -15.42 20.40
C SER A 346 -20.60 -14.47 19.23
N TYR A 347 -19.45 -13.81 19.19
CA TYR A 347 -19.15 -12.80 18.19
C TYR A 347 -18.88 -13.40 16.81
N GLU A 348 -18.26 -14.59 16.71
CA GLU A 348 -18.16 -15.36 15.46
C GLU A 348 -19.55 -15.64 14.88
N GLY A 349 -20.57 -15.91 15.71
CA GLY A 349 -21.96 -16.03 15.24
C GLY A 349 -22.58 -14.71 14.76
N GLU A 350 -22.22 -13.58 15.37
CA GLU A 350 -22.62 -12.26 14.86
C GLU A 350 -21.95 -11.92 13.52
N LEU A 351 -20.72 -12.40 13.32
CA LEU A 351 -19.99 -12.30 12.06
C LEU A 351 -20.63 -13.17 10.96
N ASP A 352 -21.03 -14.40 11.28
CA ASP A 352 -21.84 -15.23 10.36
C ASP A 352 -23.14 -14.50 9.95
N ASP A 353 -23.81 -13.86 10.92
CA ASP A 353 -25.04 -13.12 10.69
C ASP A 353 -24.83 -11.83 9.86
N VAL A 354 -23.66 -11.20 9.93
CA VAL A 354 -23.35 -10.03 9.10
C VAL A 354 -22.89 -10.43 7.71
N ASP A 355 -22.14 -11.51 7.58
CA ASP A 355 -21.75 -12.08 6.30
C ASP A 355 -22.98 -12.45 5.44
N ALA A 356 -23.89 -13.23 6.01
CA ALA A 356 -25.15 -13.58 5.35
C ALA A 356 -26.02 -12.34 5.02
N TYR A 357 -25.94 -11.30 5.85
CA TYR A 357 -26.63 -10.04 5.59
C TYR A 357 -26.01 -9.30 4.39
N MET A 358 -24.68 -9.22 4.33
CA MET A 358 -23.93 -8.63 3.22
C MET A 358 -24.28 -9.32 1.90
N GLU A 359 -24.16 -10.65 1.84
CA GLU A 359 -24.52 -11.45 0.67
C GLU A 359 -25.97 -11.19 0.23
N SER A 360 -26.91 -11.20 1.19
CA SER A 360 -28.33 -10.99 0.91
C SER A 360 -28.61 -9.59 0.33
N ARG A 361 -28.00 -8.54 0.89
CA ARG A 361 -28.24 -7.16 0.45
C ARG A 361 -27.57 -6.89 -0.88
N ILE A 362 -26.29 -7.19 -1.02
CA ILE A 362 -25.53 -6.96 -2.25
C ILE A 362 -26.06 -7.85 -3.39
N GLY A 363 -26.51 -9.07 -3.08
CA GLY A 363 -27.14 -9.99 -4.03
C GLY A 363 -28.38 -9.42 -4.74
N ARG A 364 -29.05 -8.42 -4.14
CA ARG A 364 -30.24 -7.75 -4.71
C ARG A 364 -29.91 -6.60 -5.65
N ILE A 365 -28.64 -6.23 -5.76
CA ILE A 365 -28.16 -5.26 -6.72
C ILE A 365 -27.99 -5.98 -8.06
N PRO A 366 -28.53 -5.47 -9.18
CA PRO A 366 -28.27 -6.04 -10.50
C PRO A 366 -26.76 -6.13 -10.77
N SER A 367 -26.27 -7.25 -11.30
CA SER A 367 -24.83 -7.50 -11.42
C SER A 367 -24.13 -6.45 -12.28
N GLU A 368 -24.81 -5.92 -13.30
CA GLU A 368 -24.31 -4.83 -14.15
C GLU A 368 -24.17 -3.48 -13.44
N ARG A 369 -24.72 -3.35 -12.22
CA ARG A 369 -24.66 -2.13 -11.39
C ARG A 369 -23.74 -2.25 -10.18
N ARG A 370 -23.10 -3.39 -9.95
CA ARG A 370 -22.21 -3.62 -8.80
C ARG A 370 -20.81 -3.02 -8.98
N GLN A 371 -20.72 -1.91 -9.70
CA GLN A 371 -19.46 -1.21 -9.98
C GLN A 371 -19.27 -0.08 -8.97
N LEU A 372 -18.17 -0.14 -8.22
CA LEU A 372 -17.81 0.86 -7.23
C LEU A 372 -16.76 1.81 -7.79
N VAL A 373 -16.93 3.08 -7.49
CA VAL A 373 -15.87 4.07 -7.58
C VAL A 373 -15.66 4.65 -6.19
N THR A 374 -14.48 4.43 -5.62
CA THR A 374 -14.18 4.68 -4.19
C THR A 374 -13.14 5.79 -4.01
N THR A 375 -12.92 6.20 -2.77
CA THR A 375 -11.83 7.13 -2.40
C THR A 375 -10.46 6.51 -2.64
N HIS A 376 -10.23 5.29 -2.15
CA HIS A 376 -8.98 4.58 -2.39
C HIS A 376 -9.13 3.07 -2.59
N ASP A 377 -8.01 2.39 -2.87
CA ASP A 377 -7.98 0.97 -3.20
C ASP A 377 -7.96 0.08 -1.93
N ALA A 378 -9.11 -0.02 -1.27
CA ALA A 378 -9.28 -0.77 -0.01
C ALA A 378 -10.33 -1.88 -0.04
N PHE A 379 -11.03 -2.06 -1.16
CA PHE A 379 -12.24 -2.88 -1.21
C PHE A 379 -12.06 -4.17 -2.01
N GLY A 380 -10.83 -4.65 -2.16
CA GLY A 380 -10.50 -5.91 -2.85
C GLY A 380 -11.20 -7.12 -2.22
N TYR A 381 -11.11 -7.25 -0.90
CA TYR A 381 -11.78 -8.33 -0.14
C TYR A 381 -13.31 -8.24 -0.22
N LEU A 382 -13.88 -7.04 -0.16
CA LEU A 382 -15.32 -6.82 -0.36
C LEU A 382 -15.78 -7.31 -1.75
N LYS A 383 -14.98 -7.01 -2.79
CA LYS A 383 -15.21 -7.47 -4.16
C LYS A 383 -15.23 -9.00 -4.23
N ASP A 384 -14.22 -9.66 -3.68
CA ASP A 384 -14.07 -11.11 -3.81
C ASP A 384 -15.12 -11.87 -2.98
N ALA A 385 -15.42 -11.40 -1.76
CA ALA A 385 -16.42 -12.02 -0.89
C ALA A 385 -17.85 -11.82 -1.39
N TYR A 386 -18.23 -10.61 -1.82
CA TYR A 386 -19.64 -10.26 -2.06
C TYR A 386 -19.98 -9.97 -3.54
N GLY A 387 -19.03 -10.15 -4.46
CA GLY A 387 -19.28 -10.05 -5.90
C GLY A 387 -19.62 -8.65 -6.39
N VAL A 388 -18.96 -7.63 -5.81
CA VAL A 388 -18.89 -6.28 -6.38
C VAL A 388 -17.68 -6.14 -7.32
N SER A 389 -17.52 -5.02 -8.00
CA SER A 389 -16.38 -4.76 -8.88
C SER A 389 -15.86 -3.36 -8.63
N ILE A 390 -14.55 -3.19 -8.51
CA ILE A 390 -13.93 -1.87 -8.36
C ILE A 390 -13.63 -1.33 -9.76
N ALA A 391 -14.38 -0.32 -10.18
CA ALA A 391 -14.24 0.30 -11.50
C ALA A 391 -13.19 1.42 -11.51
N GLY A 392 -12.80 1.90 -10.33
CA GLY A 392 -11.71 2.84 -10.13
C GLY A 392 -11.75 3.45 -8.73
N PHE A 393 -10.70 4.17 -8.39
CA PHE A 393 -10.59 4.94 -7.15
C PHE A 393 -9.94 6.30 -7.45
N VAL A 394 -9.98 7.22 -6.48
CA VAL A 394 -9.43 8.57 -6.62
C VAL A 394 -7.90 8.54 -6.52
N VAL A 395 -7.39 7.86 -5.49
CA VAL A 395 -5.96 7.66 -5.21
C VAL A 395 -5.76 6.23 -4.69
N PRO A 396 -4.64 5.54 -4.97
CA PRO A 396 -4.40 4.22 -4.38
C PRO A 396 -4.29 4.23 -2.84
N ASN A 397 -3.64 5.27 -2.30
CA ASN A 397 -3.46 5.45 -0.86
C ASN A 397 -4.10 6.78 -0.41
N PRO A 398 -4.91 6.79 0.65
CA PRO A 398 -5.70 7.94 1.05
C PRO A 398 -4.87 9.06 1.72
N ALA A 399 -3.63 8.78 2.11
CA ALA A 399 -2.65 9.77 2.55
C ALA A 399 -2.23 10.72 1.42
N GLN A 400 -2.61 10.41 0.17
CA GLN A 400 -2.23 11.13 -1.03
C GLN A 400 -3.38 12.01 -1.55
N GLU A 401 -3.06 13.23 -1.95
CA GLU A 401 -3.97 14.08 -2.74
C GLU A 401 -4.02 13.65 -4.23
N PRO A 402 -5.18 13.70 -4.89
CA PRO A 402 -5.29 13.32 -6.30
C PRO A 402 -4.61 14.32 -7.24
N SER A 403 -3.94 13.81 -8.29
CA SER A 403 -3.38 14.64 -9.35
C SER A 403 -4.43 15.18 -10.31
N ALA A 404 -4.11 16.23 -11.07
CA ALA A 404 -4.97 16.71 -12.14
C ALA A 404 -5.26 15.64 -13.21
N ASP A 405 -4.38 14.65 -13.37
CA ASP A 405 -4.54 13.55 -14.31
C ASP A 405 -5.48 12.48 -13.74
N ASP A 406 -5.38 12.20 -12.45
CA ASP A 406 -6.28 11.31 -11.72
C ASP A 406 -7.70 11.87 -11.71
N VAL A 407 -7.86 13.18 -11.46
CA VAL A 407 -9.15 13.87 -11.58
C VAL A 407 -9.74 13.69 -12.99
N ARG A 408 -8.91 13.84 -14.04
CA ARG A 408 -9.38 13.66 -15.43
C ARG A 408 -9.74 12.21 -15.74
N LYS A 409 -8.95 11.23 -15.29
CA LYS A 409 -9.22 9.80 -15.43
C LYS A 409 -10.53 9.45 -14.72
N LEU A 410 -10.66 9.83 -13.46
CA LEU A 410 -11.86 9.66 -12.64
C LEU A 410 -13.11 10.28 -13.30
N THR A 411 -13.01 11.52 -13.78
CA THR A 411 -14.10 12.20 -14.49
C THR A 411 -14.53 11.40 -15.73
N ARG A 412 -13.57 10.87 -16.50
CA ARG A 412 -13.86 10.02 -17.66
C ARG A 412 -14.48 8.68 -17.26
N THR A 413 -13.98 8.04 -16.22
CA THR A 413 -14.52 6.78 -15.68
C THR A 413 -15.98 6.97 -15.30
N ILE A 414 -16.29 7.99 -14.49
CA ILE A 414 -17.66 8.32 -14.06
C ILE A 414 -18.57 8.60 -15.27
N SER A 415 -18.11 9.42 -16.22
CA SER A 415 -18.88 9.79 -17.41
C SER A 415 -19.15 8.60 -18.35
N ASN A 416 -18.15 7.74 -18.57
CA ASN A 416 -18.25 6.63 -19.52
C ASN A 416 -19.05 5.45 -18.97
N LEU A 417 -18.83 5.09 -17.71
CA LEU A 417 -19.48 3.95 -17.07
C LEU A 417 -20.92 4.25 -16.68
N LYS A 418 -21.29 5.54 -16.55
CA LYS A 418 -22.63 6.00 -16.13
C LYS A 418 -23.05 5.34 -14.82
N ILE A 419 -22.10 5.27 -13.89
CA ILE A 419 -22.34 4.72 -12.56
C ILE A 419 -23.41 5.53 -11.82
N PRO A 420 -24.26 4.88 -11.01
CA PRO A 420 -25.32 5.57 -10.29
C PRO A 420 -24.80 6.35 -9.07
N ALA A 421 -23.66 5.93 -8.51
CA ALA A 421 -23.07 6.55 -7.33
C ALA A 421 -21.54 6.40 -7.30
N VAL A 422 -20.89 7.31 -6.57
CA VAL A 422 -19.52 7.18 -6.06
C VAL A 422 -19.57 7.00 -4.53
N PHE A 423 -18.56 6.37 -3.97
CA PHE A 423 -18.48 6.02 -2.56
C PHE A 423 -17.29 6.71 -1.90
N MET A 424 -17.54 7.30 -0.74
CA MET A 424 -16.51 7.99 0.03
C MET A 424 -16.45 7.46 1.45
N GLU A 425 -15.23 7.33 1.95
CA GLU A 425 -15.00 7.00 3.35
C GLU A 425 -15.19 8.23 4.24
N PRO A 426 -15.93 8.11 5.37
CA PRO A 426 -16.26 9.24 6.23
C PRO A 426 -15.04 10.02 6.74
N ASN A 427 -13.97 9.31 7.12
CA ASN A 427 -12.70 9.90 7.58
C ASN A 427 -11.97 10.68 6.48
N LEU A 428 -12.28 10.43 5.21
CA LEU A 428 -11.62 11.06 4.06
C LEU A 428 -12.46 12.16 3.39
N VAL A 429 -13.73 12.36 3.77
CA VAL A 429 -14.64 13.33 3.13
C VAL A 429 -14.05 14.74 3.04
N GLN A 430 -13.34 15.18 4.09
CA GLN A 430 -12.72 16.51 4.13
C GLN A 430 -11.51 16.65 3.19
N ARG A 431 -10.85 15.54 2.84
CA ARG A 431 -9.68 15.48 1.96
C ARG A 431 -10.10 15.20 0.51
N ALA A 432 -11.12 14.36 0.32
CA ALA A 432 -11.67 13.97 -1.00
C ALA A 432 -12.60 15.03 -1.63
N THR A 433 -12.30 16.32 -1.48
CA THR A 433 -13.09 17.43 -2.07
C THR A 433 -13.20 17.31 -3.59
N VAL A 434 -12.19 16.73 -4.23
CA VAL A 434 -12.15 16.47 -5.67
C VAL A 434 -13.21 15.47 -6.11
N LEU A 435 -13.37 14.34 -5.40
CA LEU A 435 -14.37 13.33 -5.76
C LEU A 435 -15.78 13.88 -5.62
N ASN A 436 -16.03 14.65 -4.56
CA ASN A 436 -17.28 15.39 -4.38
C ASN A 436 -17.56 16.33 -5.55
N GLN A 437 -16.59 17.17 -5.92
CA GLN A 437 -16.76 18.11 -7.03
C GLN A 437 -17.01 17.39 -8.37
N VAL A 438 -16.26 16.34 -8.66
CA VAL A 438 -16.43 15.56 -9.90
C VAL A 438 -17.80 14.88 -9.92
N ALA A 439 -18.26 14.32 -8.79
CA ALA A 439 -19.58 13.71 -8.69
C ALA A 439 -20.70 14.74 -8.88
N GLU A 440 -20.59 15.91 -8.26
CA GLU A 440 -21.53 17.04 -8.46
C GLU A 440 -21.58 17.48 -9.93
N ASP A 441 -20.42 17.68 -10.56
CA ASP A 441 -20.30 18.10 -11.96
C ASP A 441 -20.90 17.07 -12.93
N GLN A 442 -20.82 15.78 -12.59
CA GLN A 442 -21.39 14.68 -13.38
C GLN A 442 -22.82 14.31 -12.96
N ASN A 443 -23.40 14.99 -11.96
CA ASN A 443 -24.71 14.69 -11.37
C ASN A 443 -24.84 13.21 -10.94
N VAL A 444 -23.81 12.72 -10.26
CA VAL A 444 -23.73 11.37 -9.68
C VAL A 444 -23.90 11.46 -8.17
N GLN A 445 -24.64 10.51 -7.60
CA GLN A 445 -24.87 10.47 -6.16
C GLN A 445 -23.56 10.17 -5.42
N VAL A 446 -23.33 10.87 -4.32
CA VAL A 446 -22.22 10.56 -3.39
C VAL A 446 -22.80 9.79 -2.21
N CYS A 447 -22.22 8.64 -1.91
CA CYS A 447 -22.65 7.74 -0.85
C CYS A 447 -21.51 7.43 0.11
N THR A 448 -21.85 7.00 1.33
CA THR A 448 -20.84 6.69 2.36
C THR A 448 -20.48 5.21 2.34
N LEU A 449 -19.19 4.89 2.29
CA LEU A 449 -18.71 3.51 2.42
C LEU A 449 -17.55 3.48 3.39
N TYR A 450 -17.69 2.77 4.49
CA TYR A 450 -16.65 2.68 5.52
C TYR A 450 -15.54 1.72 5.09
N GLY A 451 -14.30 2.21 5.06
CA GLY A 451 -13.10 1.44 4.75
C GLY A 451 -12.27 1.18 6.01
N ASP A 452 -11.46 2.17 6.37
CA ASP A 452 -10.39 2.01 7.38
C ASP A 452 -10.70 2.52 8.78
N ALA A 453 -11.78 3.28 8.92
CA ALA A 453 -12.13 3.97 10.15
C ALA A 453 -13.63 3.99 10.38
N PHE A 454 -14.00 4.12 11.65
CA PHE A 454 -15.34 4.41 12.12
C PHE A 454 -15.60 5.92 12.12
N ASP A 455 -16.79 6.31 12.56
CA ASP A 455 -17.12 7.69 12.88
C ASP A 455 -17.99 7.77 14.15
N ASP A 456 -18.64 8.92 14.36
CA ASP A 456 -19.47 9.11 15.54
C ASP A 456 -20.75 8.24 15.54
N ASP A 457 -21.23 7.82 14.37
CA ASP A 457 -22.49 7.11 14.17
C ASP A 457 -22.31 5.59 14.10
N VAL A 458 -21.24 5.12 13.46
CA VAL A 458 -20.89 3.69 13.31
C VAL A 458 -19.60 3.43 14.07
N ARG A 459 -19.66 2.65 15.16
CA ARG A 459 -18.52 2.41 16.08
C ARG A 459 -18.17 0.94 16.32
N HIS A 460 -18.86 0.04 15.64
CA HIS A 460 -18.65 -1.40 15.72
C HIS A 460 -18.50 -1.99 14.33
N TYR A 461 -17.64 -2.99 14.21
CA TYR A 461 -17.33 -3.62 12.94
C TYR A 461 -18.58 -4.22 12.26
N THR A 462 -19.46 -4.86 13.02
CA THR A 462 -20.70 -5.44 12.48
C THR A 462 -21.66 -4.36 11.98
N ASP A 463 -21.77 -3.23 12.68
CA ASP A 463 -22.58 -2.09 12.23
C ASP A 463 -22.01 -1.45 10.95
N MET A 464 -20.68 -1.36 10.86
CA MET A 464 -19.96 -0.89 9.67
C MET A 464 -20.29 -1.74 8.44
N MET A 465 -20.18 -3.07 8.57
CA MET A 465 -20.51 -3.98 7.48
C MET A 465 -22.00 -3.87 7.10
N ARG A 466 -22.92 -3.84 8.08
CA ARG A 466 -24.36 -3.66 7.79
C ARG A 466 -24.66 -2.34 7.08
N HIS A 467 -24.03 -1.26 7.52
CA HIS A 467 -24.15 0.05 6.87
C HIS A 467 -23.68 -0.03 5.41
N ASN A 468 -22.49 -0.58 5.17
CA ASN A 468 -21.94 -0.72 3.82
C ASN A 468 -22.90 -1.51 2.91
N ALA A 469 -23.44 -2.64 3.37
CA ALA A 469 -24.44 -3.41 2.62
C ALA A 469 -25.68 -2.58 2.24
N ASP A 470 -26.20 -1.81 3.19
CA ASP A 470 -27.41 -1.02 3.02
C ASP A 470 -27.20 0.18 2.10
N GLU A 471 -26.07 0.86 2.24
CA GLU A 471 -25.70 1.97 1.38
C GLU A 471 -25.46 1.50 -0.05
N LEU A 472 -24.69 0.42 -0.24
CA LEU A 472 -24.47 -0.20 -1.55
C LEU A 472 -25.80 -0.56 -2.23
N LEU A 473 -26.70 -1.23 -1.51
CA LEU A 473 -28.02 -1.58 -2.03
C LEU A 473 -28.83 -0.35 -2.44
N SER A 474 -28.82 0.69 -1.60
CA SER A 474 -29.59 1.92 -1.82
C SER A 474 -29.04 2.73 -3.00
N CYS A 475 -27.72 2.90 -3.07
CA CYS A 475 -27.04 3.75 -4.04
C CYS A 475 -26.86 3.12 -5.41
N LEU A 476 -26.71 1.79 -5.48
CA LEU A 476 -26.62 1.07 -6.75
C LEU A 476 -28.00 0.64 -7.29
N GLY A 477 -29.07 0.96 -6.55
CA GLY A 477 -30.45 0.85 -7.00
C GLY A 477 -30.97 -0.58 -7.05
N GLY A 478 -30.67 -1.40 -6.02
CA GLY A 478 -31.29 -2.71 -5.87
C GLY A 478 -32.69 -2.64 -5.25
N GLU A 479 -33.43 -3.75 -5.34
CA GLU A 479 -34.82 -3.83 -4.88
C GLU A 479 -34.89 -3.79 -3.35
N LYS A 480 -35.68 -2.88 -2.76
CA LYS A 480 -35.75 -2.65 -1.30
C LYS A 480 -36.73 -3.57 -0.54
N LYS A 481 -37.39 -4.54 -1.18
CA LYS A 481 -38.26 -5.52 -0.51
C LYS A 481 -37.83 -6.95 -0.69
#